data_AF-A0A4Y2QAA7-F1
#
_entry.id   AF-A0A4Y2QAA7-F1
#
_cell.length_a   1.000
_cell.length_b   1.000
_cell.length_c   1.000
_cell.angle_alpha   90.00
_cell.angle_beta   90.00
_cell.angle_gamma   90.00
#
_symmetry.space_group_name_H-M   'P 1'
#
loop_
_entity.id
_entity.type
_entity.pdbx_description
1 polymer ?
#
loop_
_entity_poly.entity_id
_entity_poly.type
_entity_poly.pdbx_seq_one_letter_code
_entity_poly.pdbx_strand_id
1 'polypeptide(L)'
;MASSSRRCCENDPNSFCYTCGEYMLKKQRNTITSFVKKAYFWYFGMKLGDQDKYWAPHFTCRSCVEKLRNWTLGKSLSLPFGIPMVWREPQNHVDDCHFCLCKIAGYNNRSKSNIVYPNLKSAMRPVAHCENIPVPTRPEAFDSANISESESDEKDLDFTVKNEVQ
;
A
#
# COMPACT_ATOMS: atom_id res chain seq x y z
N MET A 1 -25.05 -21.65 -19.79
CA MET A 1 -24.76 -20.24 -20.11
C MET A 1 -23.66 -19.77 -19.16
N ALA A 2 -22.46 -19.51 -19.66
CA ALA A 2 -21.38 -18.99 -18.83
C ALA A 2 -21.74 -17.54 -18.44
N SER A 3 -21.94 -17.31 -17.14
CA SER A 3 -22.09 -15.96 -16.61
C SER A 3 -20.86 -15.16 -17.02
N SER A 4 -21.05 -14.13 -17.85
CA SER A 4 -20.04 -13.13 -18.15
C SER A 4 -19.75 -12.39 -16.85
N SER A 5 -18.87 -12.96 -16.03
CA SER A 5 -18.38 -12.31 -14.83
C SER A 5 -17.71 -11.02 -15.29
N ARG A 6 -18.21 -9.90 -14.80
CA ARG A 6 -17.61 -8.58 -15.05
C ARG A 6 -16.12 -8.71 -14.78
N ARG A 7 -15.27 -8.16 -15.66
CA ARG A 7 -13.79 -8.19 -15.56
C ARG A 7 -13.32 -7.31 -14.39
N CYS A 8 -13.77 -7.61 -13.19
CA CYS A 8 -13.40 -6.92 -11.96
C CYS A 8 -12.50 -7.82 -11.15
N CYS A 9 -11.63 -7.22 -10.34
CA CYS A 9 -10.78 -7.97 -9.44
C CYS A 9 -11.61 -8.66 -8.34
N GLU A 10 -11.17 -9.84 -7.91
CA GLU A 10 -11.80 -10.55 -6.76
C GLU A 10 -11.77 -9.71 -5.49
N ASN A 11 -10.69 -8.95 -5.30
CA ASN A 11 -10.51 -8.05 -4.17
C ASN A 11 -10.39 -6.61 -4.66
N ASP A 12 -10.93 -5.68 -3.87
CA ASP A 12 -10.71 -4.24 -4.04
C ASP A 12 -9.20 -3.91 -3.96
N PRO A 13 -8.59 -3.28 -4.99
CA PRO A 13 -7.19 -2.85 -4.97
C PRO A 13 -6.81 -2.03 -3.74
N ASN A 14 -7.73 -1.21 -3.22
CA ASN A 14 -7.52 -0.38 -2.03
C ASN A 14 -7.51 -1.19 -0.72
N SER A 15 -7.70 -2.51 -0.80
CA SER A 15 -7.41 -3.44 0.29
C SER A 15 -5.94 -3.79 0.42
N PHE A 16 -5.08 -3.37 -0.51
CA PHE A 16 -3.64 -3.63 -0.48
C PHE A 16 -2.85 -2.34 -0.35
N CYS A 17 -1.71 -2.40 0.33
CA CYS A 17 -0.82 -1.25 0.47
C CYS A 17 -0.08 -0.98 -0.84
N TYR A 18 -0.11 0.26 -1.32
CA TYR A 18 0.69 0.67 -2.47
C TYR A 18 2.19 0.40 -2.26
N THR A 19 2.74 0.74 -1.09
CA THR A 19 4.18 0.68 -0.84
C THR A 19 4.73 -0.74 -0.66
N CYS A 20 4.02 -1.64 0.03
CA CYS A 20 4.52 -3.00 0.32
C CYS A 20 3.71 -4.14 -0.31
N GLY A 21 2.57 -3.86 -0.94
CA GLY A 21 1.71 -4.87 -1.56
C GLY A 21 0.89 -5.73 -0.60
N GLU A 22 1.05 -5.55 0.71
CA GLU A 22 0.36 -6.37 1.72
C GLU A 22 -1.10 -5.97 1.94
N TYR A 23 -1.91 -6.94 2.36
CA TYR A 23 -3.30 -6.74 2.74
C TYR A 23 -3.44 -5.79 3.96
N MET A 24 -4.41 -4.89 3.85
CA MET A 24 -4.78 -3.88 4.83
C MET A 24 -6.22 -4.06 5.29
N LEU A 25 -6.38 -4.24 6.61
CA LEU A 25 -7.69 -4.00 7.24
C LEU A 25 -8.06 -2.54 7.08
N LYS A 26 -9.37 -2.24 6.97
CA LYS A 26 -9.88 -0.87 6.77
C LYS A 26 -9.24 0.17 7.71
N LYS A 27 -9.14 -0.13 9.00
CA LYS A 27 -8.53 0.74 10.03
C LYS A 27 -7.02 1.00 9.88
N GLN A 28 -6.33 0.26 9.02
CA GLN A 28 -4.89 0.39 8.77
C GLN A 28 -4.59 1.13 7.46
N ARG A 29 -5.61 1.44 6.66
CA ARG A 29 -5.48 2.17 5.39
C ARG A 29 -5.24 3.64 5.69
N ASN A 30 -4.23 4.22 5.09
CA ASN A 30 -3.93 5.64 5.15
C ASN A 30 -3.95 6.22 3.73
N THR A 31 -4.45 7.43 3.61
CA THR A 31 -4.40 8.20 2.37
C THR A 31 -2.94 8.52 2.01
N ILE A 32 -2.65 8.64 0.73
CA ILE A 32 -1.31 8.99 0.24
C ILE A 32 -1.20 10.51 0.21
N THR A 33 -0.81 11.08 1.35
CA THR A 33 -0.64 12.54 1.55
C THR A 33 0.59 13.09 0.84
N SER A 34 0.73 14.43 0.82
CA SER A 34 1.94 15.11 0.32
C SER A 34 3.19 14.68 1.08
N PHE A 35 3.09 14.48 2.39
CA PHE A 35 4.16 13.93 3.22
C PHE A 35 4.57 12.54 2.73
N VAL A 36 3.62 11.61 2.55
CA VAL A 36 3.92 10.24 2.09
C VAL A 36 4.62 10.27 0.73
N LYS A 37 4.13 11.08 -0.22
CA LYS A 37 4.76 11.24 -1.55
C LYS A 37 6.20 11.74 -1.44
N LYS A 38 6.45 12.75 -0.59
CA LYS A 38 7.78 13.33 -0.38
C LYS A 38 8.72 12.34 0.30
N ALA A 39 8.30 11.71 1.39
CA ALA A 39 9.11 10.73 2.12
C ALA A 39 9.42 9.50 1.24
N TYR A 40 8.44 9.02 0.47
CA TYR A 40 8.62 7.94 -0.49
C TYR A 40 9.67 8.31 -1.55
N PHE A 41 9.59 9.51 -2.12
CA PHE A 41 10.58 9.99 -3.10
C PHE A 41 11.99 10.02 -2.54
N TRP A 42 12.18 10.59 -1.35
CA TRP A 42 13.49 10.67 -0.73
C TRP A 42 14.05 9.32 -0.32
N TYR A 43 13.20 8.38 0.10
CA TYR A 43 13.63 7.04 0.49
C TYR A 43 13.97 6.18 -0.73
N PHE A 44 13.06 6.07 -1.69
CA PHE A 44 13.20 5.14 -2.82
C PHE A 44 13.86 5.76 -4.05
N GLY A 45 14.13 7.07 -4.05
CA GLY A 45 14.68 7.79 -5.20
C GLY A 45 13.73 7.91 -6.38
N MET A 46 12.43 7.62 -6.20
CA MET A 46 11.44 7.60 -7.28
C MET A 46 10.10 8.20 -6.84
N LYS A 47 9.41 8.87 -7.77
CA LYS A 47 8.10 9.48 -7.48
C LYS A 47 7.05 8.37 -7.30
N LEU A 48 6.16 8.57 -6.33
CA LEU A 48 4.97 7.73 -6.17
C LEU A 48 4.01 8.01 -7.34
N GLY A 49 3.78 6.99 -8.17
CA GLY A 49 3.02 7.09 -9.43
C GLY A 49 1.70 6.34 -9.43
N ASP A 50 1.02 6.36 -10.58
CA ASP A 50 -0.15 5.55 -10.92
C ASP A 50 -1.36 5.69 -9.98
N GLN A 51 -1.46 6.81 -9.26
CA GLN A 51 -2.57 7.11 -8.34
C GLN A 51 -3.87 7.52 -9.04
N ASP A 52 -3.86 7.56 -10.37
CA ASP A 52 -5.04 7.72 -11.22
C ASP A 52 -5.44 6.38 -11.89
N LYS A 53 -4.70 5.29 -11.62
CA LYS A 53 -4.85 4.01 -12.30
C LYS A 53 -5.60 3.02 -11.43
N TYR A 54 -6.67 2.44 -11.99
CA TYR A 54 -7.49 1.44 -11.31
C TYR A 54 -6.73 0.18 -10.90
N TRP A 55 -5.61 -0.12 -11.57
CA TRP A 55 -4.79 -1.30 -11.34
C TRP A 55 -3.69 -1.10 -10.27
N ALA A 56 -3.59 0.09 -9.67
CA ALA A 56 -2.70 0.35 -8.55
C ALA A 56 -3.51 0.69 -7.28
N PRO A 57 -3.04 0.33 -6.07
CA PRO A 57 -3.70 0.78 -4.85
C PRO A 57 -3.56 2.29 -4.61
N HIS A 58 -4.59 2.92 -4.06
CA HIS A 58 -4.61 4.35 -3.73
C HIS A 58 -4.38 4.65 -2.25
N PHE A 59 -4.11 3.60 -1.46
CA PHE A 59 -3.87 3.69 -0.03
C PHE A 59 -2.56 3.01 0.34
N THR A 60 -1.97 3.45 1.44
CA THR A 60 -0.80 2.79 2.02
C THR A 60 -1.08 2.36 3.45
N CYS A 61 -0.39 1.32 3.93
CA CYS A 61 -0.63 0.81 5.27
C CYS A 61 0.03 1.71 6.31
N ARG A 62 -0.58 1.76 7.51
CA ARG A 62 -0.06 2.52 8.65
C ARG A 62 1.41 2.23 8.94
N SER A 63 1.84 0.96 8.84
CA SER A 63 3.23 0.57 9.10
C SER A 63 4.22 1.15 8.09
N CYS A 64 3.85 1.24 6.80
CA CYS A 64 4.69 1.90 5.80
C CYS A 64 4.80 3.41 6.06
N VAL A 65 3.69 4.08 6.40
CA VAL A 65 3.71 5.51 6.76
C VAL A 65 4.58 5.76 7.99
N GLU A 66 4.41 4.98 9.05
CA GLU A 66 5.18 5.12 10.29
C GLU A 66 6.67 4.86 10.08
N LYS A 67 7.05 3.87 9.26
CA LYS A 67 8.46 3.61 8.95
C LYS A 67 9.08 4.75 8.14
N LEU A 68 8.37 5.27 7.14
CA LEU A 68 8.82 6.44 6.38
C LEU A 68 8.98 7.65 7.31
N ARG A 69 7.99 7.92 8.17
CA ARG A 69 8.05 8.98 9.18
C ARG A 69 9.23 8.82 10.13
N ASN A 70 9.43 7.64 10.68
CA ASN A 70 10.53 7.39 11.60
C ASN A 70 11.89 7.53 10.91
N TRP A 71 12.03 7.09 9.66
CA TRP A 71 13.26 7.33 8.89
C TRP A 71 13.50 8.82 8.66
N THR A 72 12.46 9.58 8.28
CA THR A 72 12.60 11.03 8.08
C THR A 72 12.96 11.80 9.35
N LEU A 73 12.54 11.30 10.51
CA LEU A 73 12.86 11.87 11.82
C LEU A 73 14.19 11.31 12.40
N GLY A 74 14.90 10.45 11.67
CA GLY A 74 16.13 9.80 12.16
C GLY A 74 15.91 8.81 13.31
N LYS A 75 14.66 8.40 13.58
CA LYS A 75 14.30 7.45 14.65
C LYS A 75 14.46 5.99 14.25
N SER A 76 14.46 5.68 12.96
CA SER A 76 14.65 4.33 12.41
C SER A 76 15.68 4.38 11.30
N LEU A 77 16.51 3.34 11.21
CA LEU A 77 17.54 3.25 10.18
C LEU A 77 16.94 3.01 8.79
N SER A 78 15.92 2.16 8.66
CA SER A 78 15.41 1.78 7.35
C SER A 78 13.99 1.20 7.37
N LEU A 79 13.37 1.14 6.20
CA LEU A 79 12.34 0.19 5.84
C LEU A 79 12.97 -1.21 5.62
N PRO A 80 12.19 -2.31 5.59
CA PRO A 80 12.73 -3.65 5.35
C PRO A 80 13.11 -3.92 3.88
N PHE A 81 12.85 -2.97 2.97
CA PHE A 81 13.12 -3.09 1.54
C PHE A 81 13.57 -1.75 0.96
N GLY A 82 14.45 -1.82 -0.04
CA GLY A 82 14.95 -0.65 -0.77
C GLY A 82 14.28 -0.45 -2.13
N ILE A 83 13.60 -1.48 -2.65
CA ILE A 83 12.68 -1.34 -3.78
C ILE A 83 11.28 -1.65 -3.26
N PRO A 84 10.31 -0.72 -3.39
CA PRO A 84 8.94 -0.93 -2.94
C PRO A 84 8.21 -1.89 -3.88
N MET A 85 6.95 -2.20 -3.57
CA MET A 85 6.10 -2.95 -4.49
C MET A 85 6.00 -2.20 -5.83
N VAL A 86 6.23 -2.90 -6.94
CA VAL A 86 6.13 -2.31 -8.29
C VAL A 86 4.83 -2.77 -8.93
N TRP A 87 4.00 -1.80 -9.30
CA TRP A 87 2.71 -2.03 -9.95
C TRP A 87 2.81 -1.76 -11.45
N ARG A 88 2.14 -2.60 -12.25
CA ARG A 88 1.88 -2.43 -13.68
C ARG A 88 0.48 -2.93 -13.98
N GLU A 89 -0.05 -2.57 -15.14
CA GLU A 89 -1.36 -3.05 -15.56
C GLU A 89 -1.36 -4.59 -15.71
N PRO A 90 -2.31 -5.31 -15.07
CA PRO A 90 -2.42 -6.76 -15.19
C PRO A 90 -2.77 -7.18 -16.62
N GLN A 91 -2.11 -8.21 -17.14
CA GLN A 91 -2.45 -8.76 -18.46
C GLN A 91 -3.82 -9.45 -18.46
N ASN A 92 -4.19 -10.08 -17.34
CA ASN A 92 -5.47 -10.75 -17.14
C ASN A 92 -5.75 -10.96 -15.64
N HIS A 93 -6.95 -11.41 -15.30
CA HIS A 93 -7.40 -11.65 -13.92
C HIS A 93 -7.18 -13.08 -13.42
N VAL A 94 -6.59 -13.97 -14.23
CA VAL A 94 -6.43 -15.40 -13.94
C VAL A 94 -5.07 -15.67 -13.30
N ASP A 95 -3.98 -15.22 -13.93
CA ASP A 95 -2.60 -15.54 -13.50
C ASP A 95 -1.68 -14.32 -13.36
N ASP A 96 -2.11 -13.13 -13.78
CA ASP A 96 -1.32 -11.90 -13.70
C ASP A 96 -2.09 -10.75 -13.02
N CYS A 97 -2.86 -11.05 -11.97
CA CYS A 97 -3.54 -10.03 -11.15
C CYS A 97 -3.37 -10.30 -9.66
N HIS A 98 -2.59 -9.44 -8.99
CA HIS A 98 -2.33 -9.51 -7.54
C HIS A 98 -3.61 -9.54 -6.73
N PHE A 99 -4.58 -8.70 -7.12
CA PHE A 99 -5.85 -8.56 -6.42
C PHE A 99 -6.74 -9.78 -6.59
N CYS A 100 -6.66 -10.52 -7.69
CA CYS A 100 -7.42 -11.77 -7.86
C CYS A 100 -6.77 -12.97 -7.16
N LEU A 101 -5.44 -13.00 -7.17
CA LEU A 101 -4.66 -14.14 -6.70
C LEU A 101 -4.49 -14.16 -5.18
N CYS A 102 -4.44 -13.00 -4.52
CA CYS A 102 -4.32 -12.93 -3.07
C CYS A 102 -5.61 -13.42 -2.38
N LYS A 103 -5.53 -14.55 -1.66
CA LYS A 103 -6.65 -15.08 -0.87
C LYS A 103 -6.68 -14.39 0.49
N ILE A 104 -7.47 -13.32 0.61
CA ILE A 104 -7.52 -12.47 1.82
C ILE A 104 -8.80 -12.70 2.66
N ALA A 105 -9.80 -13.41 2.13
CA ALA A 105 -11.02 -13.71 2.87
C ALA A 105 -10.71 -14.53 4.14
N GLY A 106 -11.34 -14.15 5.26
CA GLY A 106 -11.15 -14.81 6.56
C GLY A 106 -9.88 -14.39 7.34
N TYR A 107 -9.00 -13.57 6.75
CA TYR A 107 -7.82 -13.07 7.46
C TYR A 107 -8.13 -11.88 8.35
N ASN A 108 -7.53 -11.86 9.54
CA ASN A 108 -7.61 -10.78 10.51
C ASN A 108 -6.21 -10.30 10.89
N ASN A 109 -6.10 -9.35 11.82
CA ASN A 109 -4.81 -8.79 12.23
C ASN A 109 -3.80 -9.82 12.75
N ARG A 110 -4.27 -10.91 13.36
CA ARG A 110 -3.41 -11.96 13.93
C ARG A 110 -2.97 -12.97 12.87
N SER A 111 -3.78 -13.19 11.83
CA SER A 111 -3.51 -14.21 10.81
C SER A 111 -2.98 -13.65 9.49
N LYS A 112 -3.07 -12.33 9.24
CA LYS A 112 -2.71 -11.73 7.94
C LYS A 112 -1.25 -11.95 7.52
N SER A 113 -0.35 -12.25 8.45
CA SER A 113 1.05 -12.63 8.16
C SER A 113 1.15 -13.95 7.37
N ASN A 114 0.12 -14.79 7.43
CA ASN A 114 0.09 -16.09 6.75
C ASN A 114 -0.44 -15.98 5.31
N ILE A 115 -0.84 -14.78 4.86
CA ILE A 115 -1.24 -14.56 3.48
C ILE A 115 -0.02 -14.73 2.58
N VAL A 116 -0.15 -15.61 1.60
CA VAL A 116 0.87 -15.80 0.56
C VAL A 116 0.61 -14.80 -0.56
N TYR A 117 1.62 -13.98 -0.85
CA TYR A 117 1.58 -13.00 -1.93
C TYR A 117 2.37 -13.51 -3.14
N PRO A 118 1.77 -13.57 -4.33
CA PRO A 118 2.48 -13.99 -5.54
C PRO A 118 3.50 -12.93 -5.97
N ASN A 119 4.51 -13.35 -6.75
CA ASN A 119 5.37 -12.43 -7.48
C ASN A 119 4.98 -12.48 -8.96
N LEU A 120 4.45 -11.38 -9.48
CA LEU A 120 3.81 -11.32 -10.80
C LEU A 120 4.53 -10.33 -11.71
N LYS A 121 4.26 -10.38 -13.02
CA LYS A 121 4.76 -9.36 -13.95
C LYS A 121 4.07 -8.02 -13.71
N SER A 122 2.78 -8.05 -13.39
CA SER A 122 1.98 -6.87 -13.05
C SER A 122 2.20 -6.33 -11.64
N ALA A 123 2.72 -7.17 -10.73
CA ALA A 123 2.86 -6.83 -9.32
C ALA A 123 4.10 -7.52 -8.76
N MET A 124 5.25 -6.85 -8.88
CA MET A 124 6.52 -7.39 -8.43
C MET A 124 6.72 -7.06 -6.95
N ARG A 125 7.08 -8.07 -6.17
CA ARG A 125 7.22 -7.94 -4.71
C ARG A 125 8.37 -7.00 -4.33
N PRO A 126 8.29 -6.34 -3.16
CA PRO A 126 9.37 -5.50 -2.67
C PRO A 126 10.69 -6.27 -2.58
N VAL A 127 11.80 -5.60 -2.88
CA VAL A 127 13.15 -6.19 -2.81
C VAL A 127 13.86 -5.66 -1.57
N ALA A 128 14.31 -6.59 -0.73
CA ALA A 128 15.07 -6.29 0.47
C ALA A 128 16.33 -5.46 0.17
N HIS A 129 16.77 -4.67 1.14
CA HIS A 129 18.06 -4.00 1.04
C HIS A 129 19.21 -5.02 0.92
N CYS A 130 20.21 -4.68 0.13
CA CYS A 130 21.45 -5.45 -0.04
C CYS A 130 22.57 -4.50 -0.47
N GLU A 131 23.78 -5.00 -0.73
CA GLU A 131 24.91 -4.16 -1.17
C GLU A 131 24.58 -3.32 -2.41
N ASN A 132 23.79 -3.87 -3.34
CA ASN A 132 23.36 -3.17 -4.56
C ASN A 132 22.15 -2.26 -4.34
N ILE A 133 21.45 -2.40 -3.21
CA ILE A 133 20.25 -1.62 -2.85
C ILE A 133 20.45 -1.13 -1.41
N PRO A 134 21.41 -0.21 -1.18
CA PRO A 134 21.73 0.24 0.16
C PRO A 134 20.57 1.02 0.77
N VAL A 135 20.61 1.19 2.10
CA VAL A 135 19.69 2.08 2.80
C VAL A 135 20.04 3.53 2.43
N PRO A 136 19.07 4.35 1.99
CA PRO A 136 19.31 5.75 1.64
C PRO A 136 19.69 6.57 2.88
N THR A 137 20.63 7.49 2.72
CA THR A 137 20.94 8.49 3.75
C THR A 137 19.78 9.46 3.91
N ARG A 138 19.42 9.76 5.15
CA ARG A 138 18.39 10.75 5.47
C ARG A 138 18.79 12.13 4.92
N PRO A 139 17.93 12.81 4.14
CA PRO A 139 18.25 14.15 3.62
C PRO A 139 18.13 15.21 4.72
N GLU A 140 19.15 16.06 4.87
CA GLU A 140 19.11 17.24 5.75
C GLU A 140 17.99 18.21 5.36
N ALA A 141 17.71 18.32 4.06
CA ALA A 141 16.64 19.17 3.49
C ALA A 141 15.22 18.72 3.88
N PHE A 142 15.06 17.57 4.55
CA PHE A 142 13.76 17.14 5.04
C PHE A 142 13.31 17.95 6.25
N ASP A 143 14.25 18.34 7.13
CA ASP A 143 13.99 19.08 8.37
C ASP A 143 13.56 20.54 8.12
N SER A 144 13.92 21.13 6.97
CA SER A 144 13.62 22.53 6.62
C SER A 144 12.17 22.75 6.15
N ALA A 145 11.42 21.70 5.87
CA ALA A 145 10.02 21.78 5.53
C ALA A 145 9.21 21.44 6.77
N ASN A 146 8.68 22.46 7.47
CA ASN A 146 7.73 22.31 8.56
C ASN A 146 6.67 21.25 8.22
N ILE A 147 6.80 20.05 8.78
CA ILE A 147 5.70 19.07 8.81
C ILE A 147 4.82 19.47 9.99
N SER A 148 4.12 20.58 9.84
CA SER A 148 2.92 20.83 10.63
C SER A 148 1.80 19.99 10.00
N GLU A 149 1.68 18.73 10.40
CA GLU A 149 0.46 17.95 10.15
C GLU A 149 -0.48 18.15 11.33
N SER A 150 -1.38 19.13 11.22
CA SER A 150 -2.66 19.12 11.91
C SER A 150 -3.72 18.61 10.93
N GLU A 151 -3.97 17.31 10.91
CA GLU A 151 -5.19 16.75 10.33
C GLU A 151 -5.70 15.68 11.30
N SER A 152 -6.33 16.17 12.37
CA SER A 152 -7.31 15.40 13.13
C SER A 152 -8.67 15.67 12.49
N ASP A 153 -9.12 14.83 11.56
CA ASP A 153 -10.52 14.88 11.11
C ASP A 153 -11.21 13.51 11.22
N GLU A 154 -12.15 13.56 12.15
CA GLU A 154 -13.44 12.86 12.27
C GLU A 154 -13.48 11.33 12.38
N LYS A 155 -13.82 10.92 13.60
CA LYS A 155 -14.39 9.63 13.95
C LYS A 155 -15.87 9.58 13.55
N ASP A 156 -16.25 8.41 13.05
CA ASP A 156 -17.58 7.78 13.15
C ASP A 156 -18.75 8.42 12.37
N LEU A 157 -18.86 8.03 11.09
CA LEU A 157 -20.17 7.85 10.46
C LEU A 157 -20.49 6.35 10.39
N ASP A 158 -21.22 5.91 11.40
CA ASP A 158 -21.90 4.62 11.45
C ASP A 158 -23.05 4.61 10.41
N PHE A 159 -22.86 3.88 9.31
CA PHE A 159 -23.95 3.56 8.39
C PHE A 159 -24.56 2.22 8.82
N THR A 160 -25.49 2.28 9.78
CA THR A 160 -26.40 1.17 10.05
C THR A 160 -27.31 0.98 8.84
N VAL A 161 -27.03 -0.03 8.01
CA VAL A 161 -27.97 -0.55 7.01
C VAL A 161 -29.09 -1.25 7.77
N LYS A 162 -30.25 -0.61 7.85
CA LYS A 162 -31.49 -1.33 8.10
C LYS A 162 -31.86 -2.07 6.81
N ASN A 163 -31.58 -3.37 6.80
CA ASN A 163 -32.28 -4.30 5.94
C ASN A 163 -33.72 -4.43 6.48
N GLU A 164 -34.71 -4.03 5.71
CA GLU A 164 -36.06 -4.57 5.85
C GLU A 164 -36.44 -5.24 4.53
N VAL A 165 -36.51 -6.56 4.61
CA VAL A 165 -37.21 -7.45 3.70
C VAL A 165 -38.62 -7.55 4.26
N GLN A 166 -39.61 -6.99 3.56
CA GLN A 166 -40.85 -7.65 3.11
C GLN A 166 -41.81 -6.61 2.53
#